data_AF-A0A969BHP7-F1
#
_entry.id   AF-A0A969BHP7-F1
#
_cell.length_a   1.000
_cell.length_b   1.000
_cell.length_c   1.000
_cell.angle_alpha   90.00
_cell.angle_beta   90.00
_cell.angle_gamma   90.00
#
_symmetry.space_group_name_H-M   'P 1'
#
loop_
_entity.id
_entity.type
_entity.pdbx_description
1 polymer ?
#
loop_
_entity_poly.entity_id
_entity_poly.type
_entity_poly.pdbx_seq_one_letter_code
_entity_poly.pdbx_strand_id
1 'polypeptide(L)'
;MLQYFRINDPYRLLGLLVMLVLLSLTLLIDGPAASITEARDIGLGAKIHEGFSPYSEIVDRHAPLMAWLDGATHLVFDDSITGRRVFALVLLFLQCGLWGIVLISRKAFEENTYVPSFIFMTLLFYAADNFTLTGELVGALFILGAINNLFKVIEFRVQRDETLFNLGLLVSLASLFALPYSLFILTVLLCMRLYARVAGRSYAMVLFGFILLLDPYGARVQAGQTPRPLMDLNQRFMYPQI
;
A
#
# COMPACT_ATOMS: atom_id res chain seq x y z
N MET A 1 -4.47 -28.87 -12.25
CA MET A 1 -4.72 -27.60 -11.53
C MET A 1 -4.86 -26.39 -12.46
N LEU A 2 -4.03 -26.22 -13.49
CA LEU A 2 -4.14 -25.07 -14.42
C LEU A 2 -5.48 -24.97 -15.18
N GLN A 3 -6.10 -26.09 -15.53
CA GLN A 3 -7.45 -26.10 -16.15
C GLN A 3 -8.54 -25.53 -15.22
N TYR A 4 -8.36 -25.61 -13.89
CA TYR A 4 -9.28 -25.02 -12.91
C TYR A 4 -9.17 -23.50 -12.81
N PHE A 5 -8.17 -22.84 -13.40
CA PHE A 5 -8.14 -21.38 -13.47
C PHE A 5 -8.53 -20.83 -14.85
N ARG A 6 -8.86 -21.71 -15.80
CA ARG A 6 -9.18 -21.33 -17.19
C ARG A 6 -10.62 -20.85 -17.41
N ILE A 7 -11.55 -21.10 -16.49
CA ILE A 7 -12.93 -20.59 -16.61
C ILE A 7 -13.04 -19.32 -15.75
N ASN A 8 -13.79 -18.34 -16.24
CA ASN A 8 -13.97 -17.04 -15.61
C ASN A 8 -15.17 -17.05 -14.64
N ASP A 9 -15.01 -17.73 -13.49
CA ASP A 9 -16.03 -17.74 -12.42
C ASP A 9 -15.48 -17.07 -11.15
N PRO A 10 -16.23 -16.18 -10.48
CA PRO A 10 -15.79 -15.52 -9.25
C PRO A 10 -15.49 -16.53 -8.13
N TYR A 11 -16.16 -17.69 -8.12
CA TYR A 11 -15.90 -18.78 -7.17
C TYR A 11 -14.46 -19.34 -7.28
N ARG A 12 -13.75 -19.15 -8.38
CA ARG A 12 -12.36 -19.61 -8.53
C ARG A 12 -11.37 -18.78 -7.72
N LEU A 13 -11.74 -17.56 -7.34
CA LEU A 13 -11.00 -16.80 -6.34
C LEU A 13 -10.99 -17.52 -4.99
N LEU A 14 -12.07 -18.23 -4.62
CA LEU A 14 -12.07 -19.07 -3.42
C LEU A 14 -11.06 -20.23 -3.55
N GLY A 15 -10.91 -20.82 -4.73
CA GLY A 15 -9.88 -21.82 -4.99
C GLY A 15 -8.47 -21.26 -4.81
N LEU A 16 -8.24 -20.00 -5.19
CA LEU A 16 -6.98 -19.29 -4.96
C LEU A 16 -6.75 -19.02 -3.46
N LEU A 17 -7.79 -18.60 -2.73
CA LEU A 17 -7.75 -18.44 -1.28
C LEU A 17 -7.38 -19.76 -0.59
N VAL A 18 -8.04 -20.86 -0.95
CA VAL A 18 -7.75 -22.19 -0.39
C VAL A 18 -6.31 -22.59 -0.66
N MET A 19 -5.81 -22.40 -1.88
CA MET A 19 -4.41 -22.66 -2.20
C MET A 19 -3.45 -21.80 -1.35
N LEU A 20 -3.76 -20.52 -1.18
CA LEU A 20 -2.94 -19.58 -0.42
C LEU A 20 -2.88 -19.98 1.06
N VAL A 21 -4.03 -20.34 1.63
CA VAL A 21 -4.13 -20.84 3.01
C VAL A 21 -3.38 -22.16 3.15
N LEU A 22 -3.54 -23.12 2.23
CA LEU A 22 -2.85 -24.41 2.30
C LEU A 22 -1.32 -24.26 2.22
N LEU A 23 -0.83 -23.39 1.32
CA LEU A 23 0.60 -23.15 1.18
C LEU A 23 1.19 -22.39 2.36
N SER A 24 0.43 -21.46 2.96
CA SER A 24 0.87 -20.67 4.11
C SER A 24 0.64 -21.36 5.45
N LEU A 25 -0.14 -22.45 5.51
CA LEU A 25 -0.45 -23.16 6.75
C LEU A 25 0.81 -23.63 7.48
N THR A 26 1.80 -24.12 6.72
CA THR A 26 3.08 -24.55 7.27
C THR A 26 3.83 -23.40 7.94
N LEU A 27 3.76 -22.20 7.36
CA LEU A 27 4.37 -20.97 7.87
C LEU A 27 3.60 -20.37 9.06
N LEU A 28 2.31 -20.68 9.20
CA LEU A 28 1.49 -20.20 10.31
C LEU A 28 1.63 -21.08 11.56
N ILE A 29 1.79 -22.39 11.40
CA ILE A 29 1.84 -23.35 12.52
C ILE A 29 3.27 -23.48 13.06
N ASP A 30 4.25 -23.79 12.21
CA ASP A 30 5.67 -23.95 12.57
C ASP A 30 6.51 -22.78 12.01
N GLY A 31 5.92 -21.59 12.06
CA GLY A 31 6.56 -20.39 11.51
C GLY A 31 7.88 -20.06 12.21
N PRO A 32 8.86 -19.52 11.47
CA PRO A 32 10.08 -19.01 12.08
C PRO A 32 9.75 -17.92 13.11
N ALA A 33 10.62 -17.80 14.12
CA ALA A 33 10.58 -16.72 15.10
C ALA A 33 10.51 -15.36 14.39
N ALA A 34 9.90 -14.36 15.05
CA ALA A 34 9.64 -13.05 14.47
C ALA A 34 10.87 -12.50 13.74
N SER A 35 10.68 -12.08 12.50
CA SER A 35 11.73 -11.36 11.77
C SER A 35 12.08 -10.07 12.52
N ILE A 36 13.30 -9.56 12.33
CA ILE A 36 13.74 -8.29 12.94
C ILE A 36 12.79 -7.14 12.56
N THR A 37 12.26 -7.18 11.33
CA THR A 37 11.25 -6.23 10.85
C THR A 37 9.93 -6.40 11.61
N GLU A 38 9.40 -7.63 11.66
CA GLU A 38 8.18 -7.94 12.42
C GLU A 38 8.25 -7.48 13.87
N ALA A 39 9.34 -7.82 14.56
CA ALA A 39 9.54 -7.50 15.98
C ALA A 39 9.62 -5.98 16.21
N ARG A 40 10.26 -5.24 15.30
CA ARG A 40 10.30 -3.78 15.36
C ARG A 40 8.92 -3.17 15.18
N ASP A 41 8.12 -3.70 14.25
CA ASP A 41 6.79 -3.17 13.95
C ASP A 41 5.81 -3.46 15.10
N ILE A 42 5.91 -4.61 15.77
CA ILE A 42 5.17 -4.90 17.01
C ILE A 42 5.52 -3.85 18.08
N GLY A 43 6.82 -3.64 18.32
CA GLY A 43 7.28 -2.67 19.31
C GLY A 43 6.88 -1.22 18.98
N LEU A 44 6.78 -0.87 17.71
CA LEU A 44 6.29 0.43 17.27
C LEU A 44 4.78 0.56 17.51
N GLY A 45 4.00 -0.48 17.20
CA GLY A 45 2.57 -0.53 17.48
C GLY A 45 2.25 -0.36 18.97
N ALA A 46 3.00 -1.03 19.84
CA ALA A 46 2.86 -0.91 21.30
C ALA A 46 3.07 0.54 21.79
N LYS A 47 4.12 1.21 21.31
CA LYS A 47 4.39 2.61 21.68
C LYS A 47 3.30 3.56 21.20
N ILE A 48 2.74 3.34 20.01
CA ILE A 48 1.65 4.20 19.52
C ILE A 48 0.38 3.96 20.33
N HIS A 49 0.14 2.72 20.76
CA HIS A 49 -0.97 2.40 21.66
C HIS A 49 -0.82 3.07 23.04
N GLU A 50 0.40 3.20 23.55
CA GLU A 50 0.71 3.96 24.78
C GLU A 50 0.49 5.48 24.65
N GLY A 51 0.16 5.96 23.45
CA GLY A 51 -0.18 7.37 23.18
C GLY A 51 0.98 8.19 22.63
N PHE A 52 2.13 7.58 22.33
CA PHE A 52 3.26 8.30 21.75
C PHE A 52 2.97 8.70 20.31
N SER A 53 3.16 9.99 20.02
CA SER A 53 2.93 10.51 18.66
C SER A 53 4.10 10.16 17.72
N PRO A 54 3.84 9.59 16.52
CA PRO A 54 4.88 9.34 15.53
C PRO A 54 5.65 10.61 15.15
N TYR A 55 6.97 10.48 14.94
CA TYR A 55 7.92 11.54 14.52
C TYR A 55 8.17 12.70 15.49
N SER A 56 7.32 12.93 16.50
CA SER A 56 7.62 13.86 17.59
C SER A 56 8.38 13.17 18.72
N GLU A 57 7.93 11.98 19.10
CA GLU A 57 8.47 11.26 20.26
C GLU A 57 9.17 9.96 19.85
N ILE A 58 8.78 9.40 18.70
CA ILE A 58 9.38 8.20 18.12
C ILE A 58 10.10 8.58 16.83
N VAL A 59 11.43 8.47 16.83
CA VAL A 59 12.24 8.63 15.62
C VAL A 59 12.27 7.29 14.88
N ASP A 60 11.45 7.17 13.84
CA ASP A 60 11.38 5.96 13.02
C ASP A 60 11.33 6.31 11.52
N ARG A 61 11.73 5.36 10.66
CA ARG A 61 11.72 5.43 9.19
C ARG A 61 10.39 4.96 8.58
N HIS A 62 9.47 4.39 9.36
CA HIS A 62 8.14 4.03 8.88
C HIS A 62 7.39 5.24 8.35
N ALA A 63 6.43 5.01 7.46
CA ALA A 63 5.57 6.04 6.92
C ALA A 63 4.39 6.32 7.90
N PRO A 64 3.77 7.51 7.88
CA PRO A 64 2.88 7.96 8.94
C PRO A 64 1.63 7.10 9.10
N LEU A 65 0.99 6.72 7.97
CA LEU A 65 -0.21 5.87 8.02
C LEU A 65 0.13 4.43 8.38
N MET A 66 1.31 3.93 7.99
CA MET A 66 1.73 2.59 8.39
C MET A 66 1.91 2.51 9.90
N ALA A 67 2.55 3.52 10.51
CA ALA A 67 2.72 3.58 11.95
C ALA A 67 1.37 3.52 12.69
N TRP A 68 0.36 4.26 12.22
CA TRP A 68 -0.99 4.21 12.78
C TRP A 68 -1.67 2.86 12.52
N LEU A 69 -1.44 2.25 11.37
CA LEU A 69 -1.96 0.92 11.06
C LEU A 69 -1.35 -0.13 11.99
N ASP A 70 -0.05 -0.05 12.29
CA ASP A 70 0.58 -0.94 13.28
C ASP A 70 -0.03 -0.78 14.67
N GLY A 71 -0.26 0.46 15.13
CA GLY A 71 -0.98 0.73 16.38
C GLY A 71 -2.42 0.18 16.37
N ALA A 72 -3.13 0.28 15.24
CA ALA A 72 -4.47 -0.30 15.08
C ALA A 72 -4.43 -1.84 15.08
N THR A 73 -3.41 -2.46 14.49
CA THR A 73 -3.27 -3.92 14.54
C THR A 73 -2.89 -4.41 15.94
N HIS A 74 -2.07 -3.66 16.67
CA HIS A 74 -1.76 -3.96 18.07
C HIS A 74 -3.01 -3.88 18.95
N LEU A 75 -3.95 -2.96 18.68
CA LEU A 75 -5.24 -2.91 19.38
C LEU A 75 -6.13 -4.15 19.16
N VAL A 76 -6.02 -4.80 18.00
CA VAL A 76 -6.91 -5.93 17.62
C VAL A 76 -6.27 -7.29 17.96
N PHE A 77 -4.95 -7.38 17.82
CA PHE A 77 -4.21 -8.64 17.86
C PHE A 77 -3.14 -8.68 18.96
N ASP A 78 -2.97 -7.60 19.74
CA ASP A 78 -1.89 -7.42 20.72
C ASP A 78 -0.51 -7.76 20.09
N ASP A 79 0.34 -8.49 20.82
CA ASP A 79 1.65 -8.96 20.36
C ASP A 79 1.58 -10.25 19.50
N SER A 80 0.40 -10.67 19.06
CA SER A 80 0.27 -11.95 18.35
C SER A 80 0.84 -11.90 16.93
N ILE A 81 1.97 -12.59 16.73
CA ILE A 81 2.64 -12.74 15.44
C ILE A 81 1.71 -13.41 14.43
N THR A 82 1.00 -14.46 14.84
CA THR A 82 0.08 -15.20 13.98
C THR A 82 -1.08 -14.31 13.50
N GLY A 83 -1.61 -13.43 14.36
CA GLY A 83 -2.67 -12.49 13.99
C GLY A 83 -2.24 -11.55 12.85
N ARG A 84 -1.04 -10.98 12.96
CA ARG A 84 -0.47 -10.09 11.94
C ARG A 84 -0.19 -10.84 10.62
N ARG A 85 0.31 -12.07 10.68
CA ARG A 85 0.52 -12.92 9.49
C ARG A 85 -0.78 -13.33 8.80
N VAL A 86 -1.83 -13.64 9.56
CA VAL A 86 -3.17 -13.88 9.01
C VAL A 86 -3.70 -12.64 8.29
N PHE A 87 -3.50 -11.45 8.87
CA PHE A 87 -3.88 -10.20 8.23
C PHE A 87 -3.09 -9.95 6.93
N ALA A 88 -1.78 -10.16 6.93
CA ALA A 88 -0.95 -10.10 5.72
C ALA A 88 -1.44 -11.07 4.63
N LEU A 89 -1.83 -12.29 5.01
CA LEU A 89 -2.42 -13.28 4.11
C LEU A 89 -3.69 -12.78 3.42
N VAL A 90 -4.58 -12.13 4.17
CA VAL A 90 -5.81 -11.55 3.62
C VAL A 90 -5.46 -10.45 2.61
N LEU A 91 -4.47 -9.61 2.90
CA LEU A 91 -4.02 -8.57 1.97
C LEU A 91 -3.41 -9.17 0.70
N LEU A 92 -2.56 -10.20 0.82
CA LEU A 92 -1.99 -10.93 -0.32
C LEU A 92 -3.08 -11.55 -1.20
N PHE A 93 -4.10 -12.14 -0.60
CA PHE A 93 -5.25 -12.68 -1.32
C PHE A 93 -5.95 -11.58 -2.15
N LEU A 94 -6.21 -10.43 -1.53
CA LEU A 94 -6.83 -9.28 -2.19
C LEU A 94 -5.95 -8.78 -3.35
N GLN A 95 -4.63 -8.69 -3.18
CA GLN A 95 -3.71 -8.29 -4.25
C GLN A 95 -3.78 -9.26 -5.44
N CYS A 96 -3.71 -10.57 -5.19
CA CYS A 96 -3.76 -11.59 -6.23
C CYS A 96 -5.08 -11.55 -7.01
N GLY A 97 -6.19 -11.39 -6.29
CA GLY A 97 -7.52 -11.29 -6.89
C GLY A 97 -7.66 -10.02 -7.74
N LEU A 98 -7.27 -8.86 -7.20
CA LEU A 98 -7.32 -7.58 -7.91
C LEU A 98 -6.48 -7.60 -9.17
N TRP A 99 -5.26 -8.14 -9.10
CA TRP A 99 -4.37 -8.25 -10.27
C TRP A 99 -5.02 -9.05 -11.41
N GLY A 100 -5.62 -10.20 -11.11
CA GLY A 100 -6.33 -10.99 -12.12
C GLY A 100 -7.54 -10.28 -12.70
N ILE A 101 -8.36 -9.68 -11.85
CA ILE A 101 -9.54 -8.92 -12.29
C ILE A 101 -9.13 -7.79 -13.22
N VAL A 102 -8.05 -7.07 -12.89
CA VAL A 102 -7.51 -6.01 -13.76
C VAL A 102 -7.12 -6.58 -15.12
N LEU A 103 -6.36 -7.68 -15.18
CA LEU A 103 -5.93 -8.29 -16.44
C LEU A 103 -7.09 -8.82 -17.28
N ILE A 104 -8.09 -9.46 -16.66
CA ILE A 104 -9.31 -9.94 -17.34
C ILE A 104 -10.10 -8.75 -17.89
N SER A 105 -10.27 -7.68 -17.10
CA SER A 105 -11.03 -6.49 -17.52
C SER A 105 -10.42 -5.74 -18.70
N ARG A 106 -9.14 -6.01 -18.99
CA ARG A 106 -8.36 -5.39 -20.08
C ARG A 106 -8.11 -6.36 -21.23
N LYS A 107 -8.69 -7.57 -21.19
CA LYS A 107 -8.50 -8.64 -22.19
C LYS A 107 -7.02 -8.84 -22.53
N ALA A 108 -6.16 -8.82 -21.51
CA ALA A 108 -4.71 -8.94 -21.69
C ALA A 108 -4.29 -10.29 -22.31
N PHE A 109 -5.16 -11.31 -22.20
CA PHE A 109 -4.98 -12.64 -22.77
C PHE A 109 -6.18 -12.98 -23.67
N GLU A 110 -5.96 -13.88 -24.63
CA GLU A 110 -7.01 -14.36 -25.56
C GLU A 110 -8.18 -15.01 -24.82
N GLU A 111 -7.90 -15.67 -23.70
CA GLU A 111 -8.89 -16.30 -22.84
C GLU A 111 -9.04 -15.54 -21.51
N ASN A 112 -10.28 -15.31 -21.07
CA ASN A 112 -10.56 -14.75 -19.75
C ASN A 112 -10.30 -15.82 -18.68
N THR A 113 -9.13 -15.78 -18.07
CA THR A 113 -8.67 -16.79 -17.12
C THR A 113 -8.08 -16.16 -15.86
N TYR A 114 -8.18 -16.86 -14.74
CA TYR A 114 -7.54 -16.51 -13.47
C TYR A 114 -6.12 -17.11 -13.34
N VAL A 115 -5.58 -17.67 -14.43
CA VAL A 115 -4.20 -18.17 -14.48
C VAL A 115 -3.19 -17.09 -14.09
N PRO A 116 -3.32 -15.81 -14.52
CA PRO A 116 -2.40 -14.77 -14.12
C PRO A 116 -2.38 -14.51 -12.61
N SER A 117 -3.54 -14.60 -11.93
CA SER A 117 -3.60 -14.48 -10.47
C SER A 117 -2.87 -15.63 -9.78
N PHE A 118 -3.00 -16.85 -10.28
CA PHE A 118 -2.30 -18.02 -9.73
C PHE A 118 -0.78 -17.91 -9.92
N ILE A 119 -0.32 -17.47 -11.09
CA ILE A 119 1.10 -17.22 -11.34
C ILE A 119 1.62 -16.13 -10.40
N PHE A 120 0.89 -15.01 -10.28
CA PHE A 120 1.27 -13.93 -9.39
C PHE A 120 1.35 -14.37 -7.93
N MET A 121 0.37 -15.15 -7.46
CA MET A 121 0.38 -15.75 -6.13
C MET A 121 1.61 -16.65 -5.92
N THR A 122 1.96 -17.47 -6.90
CA THR A 122 3.13 -18.36 -6.84
C THR A 122 4.44 -17.55 -6.75
N LEU A 123 4.53 -16.45 -7.50
CA LEU A 123 5.67 -15.52 -7.44
C LEU A 123 5.76 -14.82 -6.07
N LEU A 124 4.62 -14.42 -5.49
CA LEU A 124 4.59 -13.81 -4.16
C LEU A 124 5.02 -14.81 -3.08
N PHE A 125 4.66 -16.09 -3.22
CA PHE A 125 5.09 -17.16 -2.31
C PHE A 125 6.61 -17.38 -2.32
N TYR A 126 7.26 -17.11 -3.44
CA TYR A 126 8.73 -17.24 -3.55
C TYR A 126 9.47 -16.18 -2.73
N ALA A 127 8.88 -15.01 -2.50
CA ALA A 127 9.45 -13.96 -1.68
C ALA A 127 8.98 -14.10 -0.22
N ALA A 128 9.85 -14.68 0.62
CA ALA A 128 9.56 -15.03 2.01
C ALA A 128 9.08 -13.85 2.88
N ASP A 129 9.51 -12.63 2.57
CA ASP A 129 9.15 -11.42 3.33
C ASP A 129 7.69 -10.98 3.13
N ASN A 130 7.01 -11.47 2.08
CA ASN A 130 5.64 -11.06 1.77
C ASN A 130 4.58 -11.54 2.79
N PHE A 131 4.91 -12.55 3.61
CA PHE A 131 4.01 -13.07 4.64
C PHE A 131 4.00 -12.23 5.93
N THR A 132 4.88 -11.23 6.00
CA THR A 132 4.90 -10.23 7.07
C THR A 132 3.98 -9.07 6.71
N LEU A 133 3.27 -8.53 7.70
CA LEU A 133 2.54 -7.27 7.52
C LEU A 133 3.52 -6.10 7.44
N THR A 134 3.81 -5.65 6.22
CA THR A 134 4.69 -4.49 5.97
C THR A 134 3.93 -3.35 5.30
N GLY A 135 4.47 -2.14 5.42
CA GLY A 135 3.94 -0.97 4.71
C GLY A 135 3.99 -1.12 3.19
N GLU A 136 4.95 -1.89 2.68
CA GLU A 136 5.06 -2.22 1.26
C GLU A 136 3.87 -3.07 0.80
N LEU A 137 3.50 -4.10 1.58
CA LEU A 137 2.35 -4.94 1.28
C LEU A 137 1.05 -4.11 1.23
N VAL A 138 0.82 -3.25 2.21
CA VAL A 138 -0.38 -2.41 2.24
C VAL A 138 -0.37 -1.40 1.08
N GLY A 139 0.76 -0.72 0.85
CA GLY A 139 0.89 0.26 -0.23
C GLY A 139 0.71 -0.34 -1.63
N ALA A 140 1.16 -1.59 -1.84
CA ALA A 140 1.03 -2.27 -3.12
C ALA A 140 -0.44 -2.48 -3.56
N LEU A 141 -1.37 -2.67 -2.62
CA LEU A 141 -2.80 -2.73 -2.93
C LEU A 141 -3.32 -1.44 -3.57
N PHE A 142 -2.90 -0.30 -3.03
CA PHE A 142 -3.30 1.01 -3.54
C PHE A 142 -2.63 1.32 -4.87
N ILE A 143 -1.38 0.88 -5.06
CA ILE A 143 -0.70 0.95 -6.36
C ILE A 143 -1.42 0.11 -7.42
N LEU A 144 -1.90 -1.09 -7.10
CA LEU A 144 -2.71 -1.89 -8.03
C LEU A 144 -4.00 -1.14 -8.43
N GLY A 145 -4.64 -0.46 -7.48
CA GLY A 145 -5.77 0.43 -7.76
C GLY A 145 -5.40 1.61 -8.68
N ALA A 146 -4.25 2.25 -8.43
CA ALA A 146 -3.74 3.34 -9.25
C ALA A 146 -3.43 2.88 -10.68
N ILE A 147 -2.81 1.72 -10.85
CA ILE A 147 -2.53 1.09 -12.14
C ILE A 147 -3.83 0.83 -12.91
N ASN A 148 -4.87 0.33 -12.24
CA ASN A 148 -6.18 0.13 -12.88
C ASN A 148 -6.75 1.44 -13.45
N ASN A 149 -6.64 2.54 -12.69
CA ASN A 149 -7.08 3.86 -13.16
C ASN A 149 -6.16 4.40 -14.28
N LEU A 150 -4.85 4.14 -14.21
CA LEU A 150 -3.90 4.51 -15.26
C LEU A 150 -4.24 3.82 -16.58
N PHE A 151 -4.57 2.53 -16.55
CA PHE A 151 -5.00 1.82 -17.75
C PHE A 151 -6.30 2.40 -18.33
N LYS A 152 -7.26 2.83 -17.50
CA LYS A 152 -8.46 3.53 -18.01
C LYS A 152 -8.13 4.80 -18.79
N VAL A 153 -7.14 5.56 -18.31
CA VAL A 153 -6.69 6.79 -18.96
C VAL A 153 -5.94 6.49 -20.26
N ILE A 154 -5.13 5.43 -20.31
CA ILE A 154 -4.32 5.08 -21.48
C ILE A 154 -5.15 4.40 -22.58
N GLU A 155 -5.90 3.35 -22.24
CA GLU A 155 -6.61 2.49 -23.20
C GLU A 155 -7.90 3.12 -23.69
N PHE A 156 -8.78 3.53 -22.78
CA PHE A 156 -10.09 4.07 -23.12
C PHE A 156 -10.07 5.56 -23.40
N ARG A 157 -8.91 6.22 -23.24
CA ARG A 157 -8.74 7.68 -23.35
C ARG A 157 -9.76 8.46 -22.50
N VAL A 158 -10.22 7.85 -21.41
CA VAL A 158 -11.20 8.46 -20.49
C VAL A 158 -10.45 9.49 -19.65
N GLN A 159 -10.41 10.73 -20.14
CA GLN A 159 -9.83 11.87 -19.42
C GLN A 159 -10.88 12.51 -18.51
N ARG A 160 -11.53 11.69 -17.69
CA ARG A 160 -12.44 12.20 -16.66
C ARG A 160 -11.64 12.76 -15.51
N ASP A 161 -11.97 13.97 -15.09
CA ASP A 161 -11.30 14.68 -14.01
C ASP A 161 -11.26 13.83 -12.71
N GLU A 162 -12.35 13.13 -12.41
CA GLU A 162 -12.44 12.17 -11.29
C GLU A 162 -11.40 11.03 -11.38
N THR A 163 -11.23 10.44 -12.56
CA THR A 163 -10.30 9.31 -12.73
C THR A 163 -8.84 9.74 -12.62
N LEU A 164 -8.52 10.94 -13.10
CA LEU A 164 -7.19 11.55 -13.02
C LEU A 164 -6.86 11.95 -11.57
N PHE A 165 -7.82 12.55 -10.88
CA PHE A 165 -7.67 12.90 -9.47
C PHE A 165 -7.53 11.65 -8.59
N ASN A 166 -8.39 10.64 -8.76
CA ASN A 166 -8.32 9.38 -8.01
C ASN A 166 -7.01 8.62 -8.26
N LEU A 167 -6.45 8.73 -9.47
CA LEU A 167 -5.14 8.16 -9.78
C LEU A 167 -4.05 8.81 -8.92
N GLY A 168 -4.00 10.14 -8.86
CA GLY A 168 -3.05 10.87 -8.02
C GLY A 168 -3.21 10.56 -6.53
N LEU A 169 -4.46 10.51 -6.06
CA LEU A 169 -4.81 10.21 -4.67
C LEU A 169 -4.38 8.79 -4.26
N LEU A 170 -4.60 7.79 -5.10
CA LEU A 170 -4.19 6.41 -4.78
C LEU A 170 -2.67 6.26 -4.68
N VAL A 171 -1.91 6.97 -5.53
CA VAL A 171 -0.44 6.94 -5.47
C VAL A 171 0.08 7.65 -4.22
N SER A 172 -0.50 8.79 -3.84
CA SER A 172 -0.12 9.44 -2.57
C SER A 172 -0.50 8.58 -1.37
N LEU A 173 -1.67 7.95 -1.39
CA LEU A 173 -2.10 7.09 -0.30
C LEU A 173 -1.15 5.89 -0.13
N ALA A 174 -0.73 5.27 -1.23
CA ALA A 174 0.30 4.24 -1.20
C ALA A 174 1.62 4.74 -0.59
N SER A 175 2.04 5.97 -0.92
CA SER A 175 3.27 6.55 -0.39
C SER A 175 3.26 6.85 1.11
N LEU A 176 2.08 7.04 1.70
CA LEU A 176 1.92 7.18 3.16
C LEU A 176 2.02 5.83 3.90
N PHE A 177 1.93 4.70 3.18
CA PHE A 177 2.21 3.37 3.73
C PHE A 177 3.66 2.95 3.49
N ALA A 178 4.20 3.24 2.31
CA ALA A 178 5.61 3.02 1.99
C ALA A 178 6.17 4.18 1.16
N LEU A 179 7.13 4.90 1.76
CA LEU A 179 7.81 6.04 1.14
C LEU A 179 8.34 5.77 -0.29
N PRO A 180 8.90 4.58 -0.62
CA PRO A 180 9.39 4.28 -1.98
C PRO A 180 8.32 4.42 -3.06
N TYR A 181 7.04 4.22 -2.73
CA TYR A 181 5.94 4.35 -3.69
C TYR A 181 5.66 5.78 -4.13
N SER A 182 6.22 6.79 -3.45
CA SER A 182 6.19 8.16 -3.95
C SER A 182 6.79 8.29 -5.37
N LEU A 183 7.78 7.47 -5.71
CA LEU A 183 8.42 7.46 -7.03
C LEU A 183 7.47 7.02 -8.15
N PHE A 184 6.38 6.30 -7.84
CA PHE A 184 5.39 5.91 -8.85
C PHE A 184 4.69 7.10 -9.49
N ILE A 185 4.68 8.28 -8.85
CA ILE A 185 4.14 9.48 -9.49
C ILE A 185 4.93 9.83 -10.75
N LEU A 186 6.25 9.68 -10.74
CA LEU A 186 7.09 9.93 -11.91
C LEU A 186 6.75 8.96 -13.03
N THR A 187 6.60 7.68 -12.69
CA THR A 187 6.19 6.62 -13.63
C THR A 187 4.84 6.93 -14.25
N VAL A 188 3.84 7.34 -13.45
CA VAL A 188 2.52 7.73 -13.92
C VAL A 188 2.61 8.90 -14.91
N LEU A 189 3.33 9.96 -14.56
CA LEU A 189 3.48 11.14 -15.41
C LEU A 189 4.18 10.81 -16.73
N LEU A 190 5.22 9.95 -16.67
CA LEU A 190 5.92 9.45 -17.85
C LEU A 190 5.00 8.59 -18.73
N CYS A 191 4.28 7.64 -18.15
CA CYS A 191 3.31 6.82 -18.89
C CYS A 191 2.23 7.67 -19.56
N MET A 192 1.70 8.68 -18.86
CA MET A 192 0.75 9.62 -19.42
C MET A 192 1.33 10.43 -20.59
N ARG A 193 2.61 10.84 -20.49
CA ARG A 193 3.32 11.58 -21.53
C ARG A 193 3.58 10.75 -22.79
N LEU A 194 3.99 9.51 -22.61
CA LEU A 194 4.35 8.61 -23.70
C LEU A 194 3.12 8.05 -24.41
N TYR A 195 2.13 7.57 -23.64
CA TYR A 195 1.03 6.79 -24.20
C TYR A 195 -0.28 7.57 -24.30
N ALA A 196 -0.64 8.37 -23.29
CA ALA A 196 -1.98 8.96 -23.18
C ALA A 196 -2.14 10.33 -23.89
N ARG A 197 -1.05 11.01 -24.31
CA ARG A 197 -1.07 12.33 -24.99
C ARG A 197 -2.10 13.29 -24.39
N VAL A 198 -2.06 13.41 -23.07
CA VAL A 198 -3.03 14.15 -22.25
C VAL A 198 -2.69 15.64 -22.24
N ALA A 199 -3.70 16.48 -22.07
CA ALA A 199 -3.52 17.92 -21.94
C ALA A 199 -2.76 18.28 -20.66
N GLY A 200 -2.09 19.44 -20.64
CA GLY A 200 -1.38 19.96 -19.46
C GLY A 200 -2.22 19.94 -18.18
N ARG A 201 -3.51 20.28 -18.28
CA ARG A 201 -4.49 20.27 -17.18
C ARG A 201 -4.58 18.91 -16.48
N SER A 202 -4.50 17.80 -17.22
CA SER A 202 -4.60 16.45 -16.66
C SER A 202 -3.42 16.11 -15.76
N TYR A 203 -2.22 16.61 -16.08
CA TYR A 203 -1.06 16.49 -15.20
C TYR A 203 -1.25 17.25 -13.90
N ALA A 204 -1.78 18.47 -13.98
CA ALA A 204 -2.08 19.27 -12.80
C ALA A 204 -3.08 18.55 -11.86
N MET A 205 -4.08 17.87 -12.41
CA MET A 205 -5.05 17.10 -11.60
C MET A 205 -4.43 15.92 -10.86
N VAL A 206 -3.58 15.15 -11.53
CA VAL A 206 -2.87 14.02 -10.91
C VAL A 206 -1.93 14.53 -9.82
N LEU A 207 -1.16 15.59 -10.10
CA LEU A 207 -0.27 16.21 -9.11
C LEU A 207 -1.04 16.79 -7.93
N PHE A 208 -2.20 17.41 -8.18
CA PHE A 208 -3.05 17.95 -7.13
C PHE A 208 -3.57 16.85 -6.20
N GLY A 209 -4.07 15.73 -6.76
CA GLY A 209 -4.49 14.57 -5.95
C GLY A 209 -3.34 13.95 -5.16
N PHE A 210 -2.12 13.97 -5.72
CA PHE A 210 -0.93 13.48 -5.03
C PHE A 210 -0.53 14.38 -3.85
N ILE A 211 -0.37 15.68 -4.09
CA ILE A 211 0.08 16.65 -3.08
C ILE A 211 -0.92 16.78 -1.94
N LEU A 212 -2.23 16.76 -2.23
CA LEU A 212 -3.28 16.94 -1.23
C LEU A 212 -3.13 15.98 -0.04
N LEU A 213 -2.77 14.72 -0.32
CA LEU A 213 -2.65 13.69 0.71
C LEU A 213 -1.21 13.49 1.19
N LEU A 214 -0.21 13.72 0.34
CA LEU A 214 1.21 13.63 0.70
C LEU A 214 1.65 14.78 1.62
N ASP A 215 0.81 15.75 1.90
CA ASP A 215 1.11 16.81 2.83
C ASP A 215 0.50 16.55 4.23
N PRO A 216 1.14 15.71 5.08
CA PRO A 216 0.73 15.60 6.48
C PRO A 216 1.06 16.87 7.28
N TYR A 217 1.74 17.86 6.69
CA TYR A 217 2.25 19.07 7.35
C TYR A 217 1.64 20.39 6.83
N GLY A 218 0.93 20.38 5.70
CA GLY A 218 0.30 21.54 5.08
C GLY A 218 -0.87 22.10 5.87
N ALA A 219 -1.38 21.30 6.81
CA ALA A 219 -2.35 21.72 7.80
C ALA A 219 -1.72 22.37 9.05
N ARG A 220 -0.38 22.40 9.19
CA ARG A 220 0.28 23.19 10.25
C ARG A 220 0.30 24.69 9.95
N VAL A 221 -0.08 25.08 8.74
CA VAL A 221 -0.45 26.45 8.41
C VAL A 221 -1.97 26.50 8.29
N GLN A 222 -2.65 26.51 9.44
CA GLN A 222 -4.01 27.06 9.47
C GLN A 222 -3.92 28.49 8.92
N ALA A 223 -4.91 28.89 8.11
CA ALA A 223 -5.03 30.28 7.68
C ALA A 223 -5.06 31.18 8.93
N GLY A 224 -3.95 31.89 9.20
CA GLY A 224 -3.77 32.73 10.40
C GLY A 224 -2.67 32.28 11.39
N GLN A 225 -2.01 31.14 11.21
CA GLN A 225 -0.83 30.78 12.04
C GLN A 225 0.48 31.25 11.39
N THR A 226 1.34 31.87 12.20
CA THR A 226 2.68 32.28 11.77
C THR A 226 3.54 31.05 11.46
N PRO A 227 4.36 31.08 10.39
CA PRO A 227 5.28 29.99 10.08
C PRO A 227 6.21 29.77 11.28
N ARG A 228 6.06 28.65 11.98
CA ARG A 228 7.00 28.27 13.03
C ARG A 228 8.20 27.61 12.37
N PRO A 229 9.43 28.09 12.61
CA PRO A 229 10.62 27.47 12.05
C PRO A 229 10.71 26.02 12.52
N LEU A 230 11.26 25.15 11.67
CA LEU A 230 11.49 23.70 11.92
C LEU A 230 12.41 23.40 13.13
N MET A 231 12.77 24.43 13.89
CA MET A 231 13.97 24.53 14.70
C MET A 231 13.60 24.72 16.18
N ASP A 232 12.80 23.83 16.76
CA ASP A 232 12.49 23.94 18.21
C ASP A 232 12.29 22.60 18.95
N LEU A 233 12.21 21.46 18.26
CA LEU A 233 12.07 20.18 18.98
C LEU A 233 13.39 19.74 19.63
N ASN A 234 14.52 19.99 18.96
CA ASN A 234 15.85 19.63 19.47
C ASN A 234 16.41 20.65 20.50
N GLN A 235 15.87 21.88 20.54
CA GLN A 235 16.35 22.92 21.45
C GLN A 235 15.75 22.81 22.86
N ARG A 236 14.57 22.20 23.01
CA ARG A 236 13.95 21.94 24.32
C ARG A 236 14.70 20.93 25.19
N PHE A 237 15.52 20.07 24.60
CA PHE A 237 16.35 19.10 25.34
C PHE A 237 17.80 19.57 25.53
N MET A 238 18.24 20.63 24.86
CA MET A 238 19.65 21.06 24.85
C MET A 238 19.97 22.12 25.90
N TYR A 239 18.97 22.83 26.42
CA TYR A 239 19.16 23.79 27.51
C TYR A 239 18.34 23.35 28.74
N PRO A 240 18.99 22.93 29.85
CA PRO A 240 18.29 22.83 31.12
C PRO A 240 17.84 24.24 31.49
N GLN A 241 16.53 24.42 31.65
CA GLN A 241 15.98 25.66 32.19
C GLN A 241 16.37 25.72 33.66
N ILE A 242 17.38 26.54 33.96
CA ILE A 242 17.74 27.00 35.31
C ILE A 242 16.79 28.15 35.66
#